data_AF-A0A5K1HEW7-F1
#
_entry.id   AF-A0A5K1HEW7-F1
#
_cell.length_a   1.000
_cell.length_b   1.000
_cell.length_c   1.000
_cell.angle_alpha   90.00
_cell.angle_beta   90.00
_cell.angle_gamma   90.00
#
_symmetry.space_group_name_H-M   'P 1'
#
loop_
_entity.id
_entity.type
_entity.pdbx_description
1 polymer ?
#
loop_
_entity_poly.entity_id
_entity_poly.type
_entity_poly.pdbx_seq_one_letter_code
_entity_poly.pdbx_strand_id
1 'polypeptide(L)'
;MDHEASTFLPTQTSKCQGKGIFIFNKIGDIAKWKSFNRDNPPEPYVCQRYLLNPLLFGGRKFDMRIYALCTSYQPLTIYLYRAGFARFAH
;
A
#
# COMPACT_ATOMS: atom_id res chain seq x y z
N MET A 1 -13.20 -21.18 15.19
CA MET A 1 -12.36 -20.97 14.00
C MET A 1 -12.63 -19.55 13.56
N ASP A 2 -11.93 -18.62 14.20
CA ASP A 2 -12.18 -17.21 14.01
C ASP A 2 -11.52 -16.81 12.70
N HIS A 3 -12.33 -16.51 11.69
CA HIS A 3 -11.83 -15.84 10.50
C HIS A 3 -11.31 -14.47 10.95
N GLU A 4 -10.00 -14.37 11.20
CA GLU A 4 -9.34 -13.08 11.40
C GLU A 4 -9.79 -12.14 10.29
N ALA A 5 -10.43 -11.04 10.67
CA ALA A 5 -10.91 -10.02 9.76
C ALA A 5 -9.70 -9.51 8.95
N SER A 6 -9.54 -10.04 7.74
CA SER A 6 -8.44 -9.67 6.86
C SER A 6 -8.80 -8.33 6.25
N THR A 7 -8.21 -7.28 6.79
CA THR A 7 -8.28 -5.94 6.23
C THR A 7 -7.47 -5.88 4.94
N PHE A 8 -8.04 -5.29 3.89
CA PHE A 8 -7.37 -5.11 2.60
C PHE A 8 -7.30 -3.63 2.21
N LEU A 9 -6.25 -3.30 1.45
CA LEU A 9 -5.92 -1.99 0.94
C LEU A 9 -5.85 -2.04 -0.60
N PRO A 10 -6.95 -1.69 -1.30
CA PRO A 10 -6.95 -1.48 -2.73
C PRO A 10 -6.16 -0.22 -3.10
N THR A 11 -5.21 -0.38 -4.01
CA THR A 11 -4.45 0.73 -4.61
C THR A 11 -4.66 0.74 -6.11
N GLN A 12 -4.90 1.92 -6.67
CA GLN A 12 -4.98 2.10 -8.12
C GLN A 12 -3.59 2.01 -8.73
N THR A 13 -3.45 1.29 -9.85
CA THR A 13 -2.15 0.99 -10.45
C THR A 13 -1.40 2.24 -10.96
N SER A 14 -2.10 3.34 -11.24
CA SER A 14 -1.52 4.53 -11.90
C SER A 14 -1.63 5.84 -11.11
N LYS A 15 -1.96 5.80 -9.80
CA LYS A 15 -2.08 7.02 -8.96
C LYS A 15 -0.97 7.12 -7.92
N CYS A 16 -0.74 8.34 -7.42
CA CYS A 16 0.26 8.65 -6.41
C CYS A 16 -0.35 9.45 -5.23
N GLN A 17 0.46 9.75 -4.21
CA GLN A 17 0.07 10.57 -3.04
C GLN A 17 -1.06 9.97 -2.16
N GLY A 18 -1.32 8.66 -2.27
CA GLY A 18 -2.36 8.00 -1.47
C GLY A 18 -3.80 8.29 -1.92
N LYS A 19 -3.98 8.95 -3.07
CA LYS A 19 -5.31 9.20 -3.63
C LYS A 19 -5.96 7.89 -4.09
N GLY A 20 -7.22 7.70 -3.74
CA GLY A 20 -7.98 6.50 -4.11
C GLY A 20 -7.65 5.25 -3.29
N ILE A 21 -6.83 5.37 -2.24
CA ILE A 21 -6.59 4.30 -1.28
C ILE A 21 -7.73 4.30 -0.27
N PHE A 22 -8.35 3.15 -0.07
CA PHE A 22 -9.34 2.94 0.98
C PHE A 22 -9.10 1.59 1.64
N ILE A 23 -9.59 1.43 2.86
CA ILE A 23 -9.44 0.21 3.64
C ILE A 23 -10.81 -0.46 3.75
N PHE A 24 -10.87 -1.77 3.55
CA PHE A 24 -12.09 -2.54 3.79
C PHE A 24 -11.80 -3.82 4.57
N ASN A 25 -12.80 -4.25 5.36
CA ASN A 25 -12.74 -5.49 6.14
C ASN A 25 -13.70 -6.55 5.59
N LYS A 26 -14.73 -6.14 4.84
CA LYS A 26 -15.72 -7.03 4.26
C LYS A 26 -15.84 -6.77 2.76
N ILE A 27 -16.10 -7.84 2.00
CA ILE A 27 -16.32 -7.74 0.55
C ILE A 27 -17.51 -6.82 0.23
N GLY A 28 -18.53 -6.79 1.09
CA GLY A 28 -19.68 -5.89 0.93
C GLY A 28 -19.31 -4.39 0.91
N ASP A 29 -18.20 -4.00 1.53
CA ASP A 29 -17.73 -2.62 1.52
C ASP A 29 -17.21 -2.20 0.12
N ILE A 30 -16.68 -3.17 -0.65
CA ILE A 30 -16.26 -2.96 -2.05
C ILE A 30 -17.49 -2.66 -2.92
N ALA A 31 -18.58 -3.42 -2.75
CA ALA A 31 -19.81 -3.21 -3.49
C ALA A 31 -20.41 -1.82 -3.22
N LYS A 32 -20.40 -1.39 -1.95
CA LYS A 32 -20.80 -0.03 -1.56
C LYS A 32 -19.89 1.01 -2.19
N TRP A 33 -18.57 0.85 -2.10
CA TRP A 33 -17.61 1.79 -2.70
C TRP A 33 -17.79 1.90 -4.22
N LYS A 34 -18.01 0.78 -4.93
CA LYS A 34 -18.32 0.79 -6.37
C LYS A 34 -19.59 1.59 -6.67
N SER A 35 -20.60 1.51 -5.81
CA SER A 35 -21.85 2.24 -6.00
C SER A 35 -21.69 3.77 -5.89
N PHE A 36 -20.74 4.25 -5.08
CA PHE A 36 -20.40 5.67 -4.95
C PHE A 36 -19.47 6.17 -6.07
N ASN A 37 -18.84 5.27 -6.82
CA ASN A 37 -17.86 5.58 -7.87
C ASN A 37 -18.34 5.16 -9.25
N ARG A 38 -19.66 5.07 -9.47
CA ARG A 38 -20.23 4.59 -10.76
C ARG A 38 -19.88 5.48 -11.95
N ASP A 39 -19.76 6.78 -11.73
CA ASP A 39 -19.46 7.75 -12.79
C ASP A 39 -17.98 7.76 -13.18
N ASN A 40 -17.13 7.11 -12.38
CA ASN A 40 -15.71 6.97 -12.70
C ASN A 40 -15.50 5.78 -13.64
N PRO A 41 -14.60 5.90 -14.64
CA PRO A 41 -14.25 4.79 -15.49
C PRO A 41 -13.65 3.65 -14.66
N PRO A 42 -13.85 2.39 -15.08
CA PRO A 42 -13.25 1.24 -14.40
C PRO A 42 -11.73 1.33 -14.49
N GLU A 43 -11.10 1.48 -13.32
CA GLU A 43 -9.64 1.48 -13.17
C GLU A 43 -9.16 0.13 -12.62
N PRO A 44 -7.95 -0.32 -12.97
CA PRO A 44 -7.34 -1.49 -12.35
C PRO A 44 -6.91 -1.19 -10.91
N TYR A 45 -7.21 -2.13 -10.00
CA TYR A 45 -6.81 -2.08 -8.59
C TYR A 45 -6.01 -3.31 -8.22
N VAL A 46 -5.04 -3.11 -7.33
CA VAL A 46 -4.33 -4.19 -6.62
C VAL A 46 -4.85 -4.23 -5.19
N CYS A 47 -5.37 -5.38 -4.76
CA CYS A 47 -5.78 -5.61 -3.39
C CYS A 47 -4.61 -6.20 -2.60
N GLN A 48 -4.13 -5.47 -1.59
CA GLN A 48 -3.07 -5.93 -0.70
C GLN A 48 -3.61 -6.16 0.71
N ARG A 49 -3.17 -7.22 1.38
CA ARG A 49 -3.48 -7.43 2.81
C ARG A 49 -2.87 -6.30 3.64
N TYR A 50 -3.69 -5.61 4.42
CA TYR A 50 -3.26 -4.57 5.32
C TYR A 50 -2.61 -5.20 6.57
N LEU A 51 -1.44 -4.70 6.95
CA LEU A 51 -0.75 -5.14 8.15
C LEU A 51 -1.43 -4.52 9.38
N LEU A 52 -2.16 -5.33 10.14
CA LEU A 52 -2.92 -4.90 11.32
C LEU A 52 -2.04 -4.46 12.48
N ASN A 53 -0.92 -5.15 12.68
CA ASN A 53 0.03 -4.89 13.77
C ASN A 53 1.37 -4.40 13.18
N PRO A 54 1.46 -3.16 12.68
CA PRO A 54 2.71 -2.62 12.18
C PRO A 54 3.69 -2.35 13.33
N LEU A 55 4.98 -2.40 13.03
CA LEU A 55 5.99 -1.87 13.95
C LEU A 55 5.73 -0.38 14.19
N LEU A 56 5.59 0.00 15.44
CA LEU A 56 5.36 1.38 15.86
C LEU A 56 6.63 1.93 16.48
N PHE A 57 6.97 3.17 16.13
CA PHE A 57 8.02 3.93 16.80
C PHE A 57 7.39 5.17 17.43
N GLY A 58 7.51 5.29 18.76
CA GLY A 58 6.81 6.33 19.52
C GLY A 58 5.28 6.28 19.36
N GLY A 59 4.71 5.08 19.18
CA GLY A 59 3.26 4.90 18.97
C GLY A 59 2.76 5.25 17.56
N ARG A 60 3.64 5.63 16.63
CA ARG A 60 3.25 6.00 15.26
C ARG A 60 3.71 4.95 14.25
N LYS A 61 2.85 4.68 13.28
CA LYS A 61 3.18 3.87 12.10
C LYS A 61 4.15 4.65 11.21
N PHE A 62 5.12 3.95 10.62
CA PHE A 62 6.02 4.53 9.65
C PHE A 62 6.26 3.58 8.48
N ASP A 63 6.72 4.14 7.37
CA ASP A 63 7.30 3.37 6.26
C ASP A 63 8.75 3.82 6.01
N MET A 64 9.60 2.93 5.51
CA MET A 64 11.01 3.24 5.24
C MET A 64 11.24 3.47 3.75
N ARG A 65 11.94 4.57 3.41
CA ARG A 65 12.48 4.79 2.08
C ARG A 65 13.93 4.33 2.04
N ILE A 66 14.17 3.25 1.30
CA ILE A 66 15.49 2.71 1.00
C ILE A 66 15.80 3.02 -0.47
N TYR A 67 17.02 3.46 -0.75
CA TYR A 67 17.46 3.78 -2.11
C TYR A 67 18.31 2.65 -2.69
N ALA A 68 17.96 2.23 -3.91
CA ALA A 68 18.71 1.25 -4.67
C ALA A 68 19.08 1.84 -6.04
N LEU A 69 20.36 1.73 -6.44
CA LEU A 69 20.87 2.12 -7.75
C LEU A 69 21.16 0.87 -8.57
N CYS A 70 20.43 0.68 -9.68
CA CYS A 70 20.72 -0.36 -10.66
C CYS A 70 21.65 0.21 -11.73
N THR A 71 22.86 -0.34 -11.86
CA THR A 71 23.85 0.11 -12.85
C THR A 71 23.93 -0.78 -14.08
N SER A 72 23.51 -2.03 -13.97
CA SER A 72 23.51 -2.99 -15.07
C SER A 72 22.40 -4.00 -14.85
N TYR A 73 21.76 -4.44 -15.93
CA TYR A 73 20.72 -5.48 -15.89
C TYR A 73 21.29 -6.86 -16.26
N GLN A 74 22.33 -6.91 -17.09
CA GLN A 74 22.96 -8.16 -17.53
C GLN A 74 24.49 -7.98 -17.66
N PRO A 75 25.28 -8.35 -16.62
CA PRO A 75 24.83 -8.94 -15.35
C PRO A 75 24.06 -7.93 -14.48
N LEU A 76 23.16 -8.42 -13.62
CA LEU A 76 22.40 -7.56 -12.71
C LEU A 76 23.32 -7.01 -11.61
N THR A 77 23.47 -5.68 -11.57
CA THR A 77 24.27 -4.98 -10.55
C THR A 77 23.41 -3.91 -9.88
N ILE A 78 23.14 -4.09 -8.58
CA ILE A 78 22.34 -3.17 -7.77
C ILE A 78 23.12 -2.78 -6.51
N TYR A 79 23.19 -1.49 -6.21
CA TYR A 79 23.79 -0.94 -5.00
C TYR A 79 22.71 -0.39 -4.06
N LEU A 80 22.75 -0.79 -2.80
CA LEU A 80 21.90 -0.20 -1.75
C LEU A 80 22.63 0.98 -1.11
N TYR A 81 21.97 2.13 -1.06
CA TYR A 81 22.52 3.28 -0.34
C TYR A 81 22.46 3.03 1.16
N ARG A 82 23.52 3.42 1.89
CA ARG A 82 23.64 3.14 3.33
C ARG A 82 22.66 3.95 4.19
N ALA A 83 22.19 5.08 3.68
CA ALA A 83 21.22 5.91 4.37
C ALA A 83 19.84 5.79 3.72
N GLY A 84 18.82 5.98 4.54
CA GLY A 84 17.42 6.08 4.16
C GLY A 84 16.70 6.89 5.24
N PHE A 85 15.38 7.01 5.12
CA PHE A 85 14.59 7.67 6.17
C PHE A 85 13.24 7.00 6.37
N ALA A 86 12.71 7.14 7.58
CA ALA A 86 11.36 6.74 7.92
C ALA A 86 10.40 7.92 7.68
N ARG A 87 9.26 7.65 7.05
CA ARG A 87 8.14 8.58 6.93
C ARG A 87 7.08 8.17 7.94
N PHE A 88 6.79 9.07 8.87
CA PHE A 88 5.84 8.82 9.94
C PHE A 88 4.43 9.23 9.52
N ALA A 89 3.45 8.46 9.96
CA ALA A 89 2.07 8.91 9.99
C ALA A 89 1.93 10.05 11.01
N HIS A 90 1.17 11.08 10.65
CA HIS A 90 0.88 12.23 11.50
C HIS A 90 -0.23 11.89 12.51
#